data_AF-A0A2S4XMB2-F1
#
_entry.id   AF-A0A2S4XMB2-F1
#
_cell.length_a   1.000
_cell.length_b   1.000
_cell.length_c   1.000
_cell.angle_alpha   90.00
_cell.angle_beta   90.00
_cell.angle_gamma   90.00
#
_symmetry.space_group_name_H-M   'P 1'
#
loop_
_entity.id
_entity.type
_entity.pdbx_description
1 polymer ?
#
loop_
_entity_poly.entity_id
_entity_poly.type
_entity_poly.pdbx_seq_one_letter_code
_entity_poly.pdbx_strand_id
1 'polypeptide(L)'
;MPAKVRWTGPDGRRHTGTVDVEPGTRKGAAVTVWTYRDGRLADAPLSTAQAADDGVAAGLGSGMALGFALLAVRWGGRRYLDHVRLAGWEREWAQIGPRWRRNHI
;
A
#
# COMPACT_ATOMS: atom_id res chain seq x y z
N MET A 1 -25.76 -9.31 3.46
CA MET A 1 -26.82 -9.34 4.51
C MET A 1 -26.72 -10.70 5.20
N PRO A 2 -26.67 -10.76 6.53
CA PRO A 2 -26.49 -12.02 7.24
C PRO A 2 -27.74 -12.89 7.12
N ALA A 3 -27.59 -14.10 6.59
CA ALA A 3 -28.66 -15.08 6.47
C ALA A 3 -28.23 -16.44 7.03
N LYS A 4 -29.18 -17.15 7.66
CA LYS A 4 -28.93 -18.49 8.21
C LYS A 4 -29.03 -19.53 7.09
N VAL A 5 -27.95 -20.24 6.86
CA VAL A 5 -27.85 -21.31 5.86
C VAL A 5 -27.69 -22.67 6.52
N ARG A 6 -28.08 -23.72 5.79
CA ARG A 6 -27.87 -25.12 6.16
C ARG A 6 -27.06 -25.80 5.07
N TRP A 7 -26.10 -26.62 5.45
CA TRP A 7 -25.34 -27.46 4.51
C TRP A 7 -25.08 -28.83 5.12
N THR A 8 -24.72 -29.79 4.28
CA THR A 8 -24.32 -31.13 4.72
C THR A 8 -22.81 -31.24 4.54
N GLY A 9 -22.09 -31.57 5.60
CA GLY A 9 -20.64 -31.75 5.57
C GLY A 9 -20.24 -33.03 4.85
N PRO A 10 -18.93 -33.22 4.54
CA PRO A 10 -18.42 -34.44 3.92
C PRO A 10 -18.65 -35.71 4.78
N ASP A 11 -18.83 -35.51 6.08
CA ASP A 11 -19.17 -36.53 7.08
C ASP A 11 -20.68 -36.88 7.11
N GLY A 12 -21.48 -36.26 6.24
CA GLY A 12 -22.92 -36.45 6.17
C GLY A 12 -23.72 -35.71 7.26
N ARG A 13 -23.06 -34.97 8.15
CA ARG A 13 -23.75 -34.23 9.21
C ARG A 13 -24.33 -32.93 8.68
N ARG A 14 -25.50 -32.56 9.19
CA ARG A 14 -26.12 -31.26 8.89
C ARG A 14 -25.51 -30.19 9.77
N HIS A 15 -24.97 -29.17 9.13
CA HIS A 15 -24.45 -27.98 9.79
C HIS A 15 -25.35 -26.78 9.47
N THR A 16 -25.33 -25.81 10.38
CA THR A 16 -26.00 -24.52 10.21
C THR A 16 -25.05 -23.41 10.60
N GLY A 17 -25.14 -22.28 9.91
CA GLY A 17 -24.27 -21.13 10.12
C GLY A 17 -24.86 -19.87 9.49
N THR A 18 -24.23 -18.74 9.77
CA THR A 18 -24.62 -17.44 9.20
C THR A 18 -23.58 -17.04 8.16
N VAL A 19 -24.03 -16.72 6.95
CA VAL A 19 -23.20 -16.19 5.87
C VAL A 19 -23.79 -14.89 5.37
N ASP A 20 -22.95 -14.01 4.86
CA ASP A 20 -23.41 -12.86 4.11
C ASP A 20 -23.84 -13.29 2.71
N VAL A 21 -25.10 -13.02 2.38
CA VAL A 21 -25.68 -13.27 1.06
C VAL A 21 -25.96 -11.97 0.33
N GLU A 22 -26.03 -12.06 -0.98
CA GLU A 22 -26.36 -10.92 -1.84
C GLU A 22 -27.79 -10.43 -1.55
N PRO A 23 -28.00 -9.10 -1.44
CA PRO A 23 -29.32 -8.54 -1.18
C PRO A 23 -30.35 -9.00 -2.23
N GLY A 24 -31.52 -9.47 -1.78
CA GLY A 24 -32.56 -9.98 -2.67
C GLY A 24 -32.55 -11.51 -2.89
N THR A 25 -31.59 -12.23 -2.29
CA THR A 25 -31.58 -13.70 -2.31
C THR A 25 -32.86 -14.25 -1.66
N ARG A 26 -33.64 -15.04 -2.42
CA ARG A 26 -34.90 -15.63 -1.90
C ARG A 26 -34.62 -16.70 -0.84
N LYS A 27 -35.49 -16.77 0.17
CA LYS A 27 -35.46 -17.84 1.18
C LYS A 27 -35.59 -19.20 0.49
N GLY A 28 -34.63 -20.09 0.74
CA GLY A 28 -34.57 -21.42 0.12
C GLY A 28 -33.77 -21.47 -1.18
N ALA A 29 -33.24 -20.35 -1.68
CA ALA A 29 -32.28 -20.35 -2.77
C ALA A 29 -30.98 -21.07 -2.35
N ALA A 30 -30.38 -21.80 -3.30
CA ALA A 30 -29.05 -22.37 -3.10
C ALA A 30 -27.99 -21.27 -3.18
N VAL A 31 -27.07 -21.25 -2.21
CA VAL A 31 -25.95 -20.31 -2.15
C VAL A 31 -24.66 -21.12 -2.01
N THR A 32 -23.64 -20.75 -2.78
CA THR A 32 -22.31 -21.36 -2.66
C THR A 32 -21.67 -20.90 -1.36
N VAL A 33 -21.34 -21.84 -0.49
CA VAL A 33 -20.64 -21.59 0.77
C VAL A 33 -19.33 -22.37 0.78
N TRP A 34 -18.30 -21.79 1.40
CA TRP A 34 -16.99 -22.41 1.51
C TRP A 34 -16.88 -23.11 2.87
N THR A 35 -16.38 -24.33 2.86
CA THR A 35 -16.23 -25.14 4.08
C THR A 35 -14.85 -25.76 4.13
N TYR A 36 -14.25 -25.78 5.32
CA TYR A 36 -13.06 -26.55 5.61
C TYR A 36 -13.35 -28.06 5.53
N ARG A 37 -12.29 -28.87 5.49
CA ARG A 37 -12.40 -30.34 5.43
C ARG A 37 -13.16 -30.96 6.61
N ASP A 38 -13.20 -30.27 7.75
CA ASP A 38 -13.91 -30.66 8.96
C ASP A 38 -15.40 -30.20 8.97
N GLY A 39 -15.89 -29.65 7.85
CA GLY A 39 -17.26 -29.18 7.70
C GLY A 39 -17.54 -27.81 8.32
N ARG A 40 -16.55 -27.15 8.93
CA ARG A 40 -16.69 -25.78 9.43
C ARG A 40 -16.78 -24.78 8.29
N LEU A 41 -17.53 -23.71 8.51
CA LEU A 41 -17.66 -22.61 7.57
C LEU A 41 -16.31 -21.90 7.45
N ALA A 42 -15.82 -21.75 6.22
CA ALA A 42 -14.63 -20.99 5.91
C ALA A 42 -15.02 -19.60 5.40
N ASP A 43 -14.15 -18.62 5.60
CA ASP A 43 -14.30 -17.34 4.92
C ASP A 43 -14.27 -17.56 3.41
N ALA A 44 -15.04 -16.75 2.69
CA ALA A 44 -15.02 -16.78 1.24
C ALA A 44 -13.59 -16.48 0.77
N PRO A 45 -13.03 -17.28 -0.16
CA PRO A 45 -11.77 -16.93 -0.79
C PRO A 45 -11.93 -15.57 -1.46
N LEU A 46 -10.87 -14.76 -1.43
CA LEU A 46 -10.86 -13.48 -2.16
C LEU A 46 -11.32 -13.74 -3.59
N SER A 47 -12.29 -12.95 -4.04
CA SER A 47 -12.67 -12.98 -5.45
C SER A 47 -11.45 -12.60 -6.30
N THR A 48 -11.41 -13.08 -7.54
CA THR A 48 -10.33 -12.73 -8.48
C THR A 48 -10.23 -11.23 -8.69
N ALA A 49 -11.35 -10.51 -8.66
CA ALA A 49 -11.39 -9.05 -8.72
C ALA A 49 -10.73 -8.41 -7.50
N GLN A 50 -11.06 -8.84 -6.28
CA GLN A 50 -10.44 -8.33 -5.06
C GLN A 50 -8.93 -8.60 -5.03
N ALA A 51 -8.51 -9.80 -5.40
CA ALA A 51 -7.08 -10.15 -5.48
C ALA A 51 -6.35 -9.29 -6.52
N ALA A 52 -7.00 -8.96 -7.64
CA ALA A 52 -6.44 -8.07 -8.66
C ALA A 52 -6.35 -6.62 -8.15
N ASP A 53 -7.39 -6.12 -7.47
CA ASP A 53 -7.42 -4.77 -6.90
C ASP A 53 -6.33 -4.60 -5.84
N ASP A 54 -6.17 -5.56 -4.94
CA ASP A 54 -5.09 -5.58 -3.95
C ASP A 54 -3.71 -5.59 -4.63
N GLY A 55 -3.55 -6.40 -5.67
CA GLY A 55 -2.31 -6.45 -6.46
C GLY A 55 -1.99 -5.13 -7.15
N VAL A 56 -2.98 -4.48 -7.76
CA VAL A 56 -2.84 -3.17 -8.40
C VAL A 56 -2.50 -2.09 -7.36
N ALA A 57 -3.21 -2.07 -6.24
CA ALA A 57 -2.97 -1.12 -5.16
C ALA A 57 -1.55 -1.28 -4.58
N ALA A 58 -1.13 -2.50 -4.30
CA ALA A 58 0.22 -2.80 -3.82
C ALA A 58 1.30 -2.40 -4.84
N GLY A 59 1.08 -2.71 -6.12
CA GLY A 59 1.99 -2.35 -7.21
C GLY A 59 2.14 -0.84 -7.36
N LEU A 60 1.03 -0.10 -7.43
CA LEU A 60 1.03 1.36 -7.52
C LEU A 60 1.66 2.00 -6.28
N GLY A 61 1.28 1.56 -5.08
CA GLY A 61 1.82 2.07 -3.83
C GLY A 61 3.34 1.88 -3.74
N SER A 62 3.83 0.69 -4.10
CA SER A 62 5.26 0.37 -4.07
C SER A 62 6.04 1.19 -5.12
N GLY A 63 5.49 1.31 -6.33
CA GLY A 63 6.10 2.11 -7.40
C GLY A 63 6.17 3.59 -7.05
N MET A 64 5.09 4.16 -6.50
CA MET A 64 5.06 5.55 -6.03
C MET A 64 6.05 5.77 -4.88
N ALA A 65 6.08 4.89 -3.89
CA ALA A 65 7.00 5.00 -2.76
C ALA A 65 8.47 5.00 -3.22
N LEU A 66 8.84 4.09 -4.12
CA LEU A 66 10.18 4.05 -4.69
C LEU A 66 10.49 5.30 -5.52
N GLY A 67 9.55 5.74 -6.36
CA GLY A 67 9.70 6.95 -7.17
C GLY A 67 9.93 8.19 -6.31
N PHE A 68 9.11 8.39 -5.27
CA PHE A 68 9.27 9.50 -4.32
C PHE A 68 10.57 9.41 -3.53
N ALA A 69 10.98 8.22 -3.10
CA ALA A 69 12.26 8.03 -2.40
C ALA A 69 13.45 8.44 -3.28
N LEU A 70 13.46 8.01 -4.55
CA LEU A 70 14.52 8.37 -5.51
C LEU A 70 14.54 9.87 -5.79
N LEU A 71 13.37 10.49 -5.96
CA LEU A 71 13.26 11.93 -6.15
C LEU A 71 13.75 12.69 -4.90
N ALA A 72 13.37 12.26 -3.70
CA ALA A 72 13.79 12.86 -2.45
C ALA A 72 15.31 12.76 -2.25
N VAL A 73 15.91 11.60 -2.50
CA VAL A 73 17.38 11.43 -2.44
C VAL A 73 18.09 12.33 -3.44
N ARG A 74 17.59 12.39 -4.68
CA ARG A 74 18.19 13.22 -5.73
C ARG A 74 18.10 14.71 -5.42
N TRP A 75 16.94 15.19 -5.01
CA TRP A 75 16.73 16.60 -4.71
C TRP A 75 17.41 17.01 -3.40
N GLY A 76 17.28 16.19 -2.36
CA GLY A 76 17.95 16.39 -1.07
C GLY A 76 19.47 16.38 -1.22
N GLY A 77 20.02 15.40 -1.95
CA GLY A 77 21.45 15.32 -2.25
C GLY A 77 21.96 16.54 -3.02
N ARG A 78 21.24 16.98 -4.06
CA ARG A 78 21.58 18.21 -4.79
C ARG A 78 21.57 19.44 -3.90
N ARG A 79 20.49 19.65 -3.15
CA ARG A 79 20.38 20.78 -2.20
C ARG A 79 21.51 20.76 -1.19
N TYR A 80 21.85 19.60 -0.63
CA TYR A 80 22.93 19.46 0.33
C TYR A 80 24.29 19.82 -0.29
N LEU A 81 24.60 19.27 -1.48
CA LEU A 81 25.84 19.59 -2.19
C LEU A 81 25.94 21.08 -2.54
N ASP A 82 24.84 21.67 -3.00
CA ASP A 82 24.77 23.10 -3.30
C ASP A 82 25.02 23.94 -2.05
N HIS A 83 24.42 23.57 -0.91
CA HIS A 83 24.64 24.25 0.38
C HIS A 83 26.09 24.16 0.85
N VAL A 84 26.70 22.98 0.82
CA VAL A 84 28.10 22.81 1.23
C VAL A 84 29.03 23.59 0.30
N ARG A 85 28.75 23.56 -1.01
CA ARG A 85 29.54 24.28 -2.02
C ARG A 85 29.44 25.80 -1.83
N LEU A 86 28.23 26.32 -1.63
CA LEU A 86 28.00 27.73 -1.32
C LEU A 86 28.72 28.14 -0.03
N ALA A 87 28.63 27.32 1.03
CA ALA A 87 29.32 27.60 2.28
C ALA A 87 30.86 27.58 2.14
N GLY A 88 31.41 26.72 1.28
CA GLY A 88 32.84 26.75 0.93
C GLY A 88 33.23 28.03 0.20
N TRP A 89 32.44 28.41 -0.80
CA TRP A 89 32.63 29.65 -1.56
C TRP A 89 32.57 30.89 -0.66
N GLU A 90 31.59 30.95 0.26
CA GLU A 90 31.45 32.03 1.24
C GLU A 90 32.73 32.20 2.08
N ARG A 91 33.35 31.10 2.51
CA ARG A 91 34.60 31.11 3.29
C ARG A 91 35.79 31.60 2.47
N GLU A 92 35.86 31.24 1.19
CA GLU A 92 36.92 31.72 0.29
C GLU A 92 36.75 33.21 -0.01
N TRP A 93 35.52 33.68 -0.26
CA TRP A 93 35.24 35.10 -0.44
C TRP A 93 35.53 35.92 0.82
N ALA A 94 35.28 35.39 2.01
CA ALA A 94 35.64 36.08 3.25
C ALA A 94 37.17 36.30 3.39
N GLN A 95 38.00 35.43 2.82
CA GLN A 95 39.46 35.55 2.87
C GLN A 95 40.01 36.48 1.78
N ILE A 96 39.42 36.45 0.58
CA ILE A 96 39.93 37.20 -0.58
C ILE A 96 39.26 38.58 -0.68
N GLY A 97 37.98 38.71 -0.34
CA GLY A 97 37.20 39.95 -0.39
C GLY A 97 37.84 41.17 0.31
N PRO A 98 38.50 41.02 1.47
CA PRO A 98 39.20 42.13 2.13
C PRO A 98 40.42 42.65 1.36
N ARG A 99 41.04 41.83 0.50
CA ARG A 99 42.22 42.24 -0.29
C ARG A 99 41.84 43.14 -1.46
N TRP A 100 40.71 42.87 -2.11
CA TRP A 100 40.20 43.73 -3.18
C TRP A 100 39.82 45.12 -2.69
N ARG A 101 39.22 45.23 -1.49
CA ARG A 101 38.89 46.54 -0.88
C ARG A 101 40.12 47.38 -0.52
N ARG A 102 41.28 46.75 -0.31
CA ARG A 102 42.50 47.42 0.11
C ARG A 102 43.35 47.94 -1.07
N ASN A 103 43.03 47.51 -2.30
CA ASN A 103 43.74 47.88 -3.53
C ASN A 103 42.95 48.85 -4.43
N HIS A 104 41.84 49.40 -3.94
CA HIS A 104 40.94 50.33 -4.65
C HIS A 104 40.72 51.65 -3.87
N ILE A 105 41.73 52.10 -3.12
CA ILE A 105 41.80 53.46 -2.55
C ILE A 105 43.03 54.14 -3.12
#